data_AF-A0A1G2HJ15-F1
#
_entry.id   AF-A0A1G2HJ15-F1
#
_cell.length_a   1.000
_cell.length_b   1.000
_cell.length_c   1.000
_cell.angle_alpha   90.00
_cell.angle_beta   90.00
_cell.angle_gamma   90.00
#
_symmetry.space_group_name_H-M   'P 1'
#
loop_
_entity.id
_entity.type
_entity.pdbx_description
1 polymer ?
#
loop_
_entity_poly.entity_id
_entity_poly.type
_entity_poly.pdbx_seq_one_letter_code
_entity_poly.pdbx_strand_id
1 'polypeptide(L)'
;MESIKTRITNIVKFFPAYFREYSRPVFISGLIFALIWGLWVFYKDAYSVTKDTYEVFVTDRKVNEKLVNDMVTYIDKQGSTGGVAPTQNLFVK
;
A
#
# COMPACT_ATOMS: atom_id res chain seq x y z
N MET A 1 2.06 18.20 48.16
CA MET A 1 2.08 17.91 46.72
C MET A 1 2.68 16.53 46.56
N GLU A 2 1.87 15.53 46.23
CA GLU A 2 2.32 14.13 46.18
C GLU A 2 3.26 13.92 44.99
N SER A 3 4.39 13.24 45.20
CA SER A 3 5.37 13.05 44.12
C SER A 3 4.81 12.10 43.05
N ILE A 4 5.15 12.35 41.78
CA ILE A 4 4.77 11.50 40.64
C ILE A 4 5.20 10.05 40.86
N LYS A 5 6.36 9.82 41.47
CA LYS A 5 6.85 8.48 41.84
C LYS A 5 5.88 7.76 42.77
N THR A 6 5.32 8.47 43.75
CA THR A 6 4.38 7.91 44.73
C THR A 6 3.08 7.47 44.05
N ARG A 7 2.57 8.29 43.11
CA ARG A 7 1.38 7.95 42.31
C ARG A 7 1.59 6.73 41.42
N ILE A 8 2.70 6.67 40.69
CA ILE A 8 3.03 5.52 39.83
C ILE A 8 3.17 4.24 40.67
N THR A 9 3.85 4.33 41.82
CA THR A 9 4.05 3.18 42.71
C THR A 9 2.72 2.65 43.26
N ASN A 10 1.79 3.54 43.61
CA ASN A 10 0.45 3.16 44.05
C ASN A 10 -0.34 2.48 42.92
N ILE A 11 -0.32 3.05 41.71
CA ILE A 11 -0.98 2.44 40.53
C ILE A 11 -0.44 1.02 40.29
N VAL A 12 0.89 0.83 40.31
CA VAL A 12 1.52 -0.48 40.11
C VAL A 12 1.16 -1.46 41.23
N LYS A 13 1.04 -1.02 42.48
CA LYS A 13 0.63 -1.88 43.62
C LYS A 13 -0.83 -2.33 43.52
N PHE A 14 -1.73 -1.47 43.02
CA PHE A 14 -3.14 -1.81 42.85
C PHE A 14 -3.43 -2.51 41.51
N PHE A 15 -2.51 -2.45 40.56
CA PHE A 15 -2.63 -3.07 39.24
C PHE A 15 -3.05 -4.56 39.28
N PRO A 16 -2.48 -5.42 40.16
CA PRO A 16 -2.90 -6.82 40.24
C PRO A 16 -4.32 -7.01 40.79
N ALA A 17 -4.76 -6.12 41.69
CA ALA A 17 -6.12 -6.13 42.23
C ALA A 17 -7.14 -5.69 41.18
N TYR A 18 -6.85 -4.60 40.45
CA TYR A 18 -7.64 -4.15 39.31
C TYR A 18 -7.72 -5.20 38.20
N PHE A 19 -6.62 -5.89 37.88
CA PHE A 19 -6.62 -6.98 36.91
C PHE A 19 -7.49 -8.17 37.34
N ARG A 20 -7.61 -8.44 38.65
CA ARG A 20 -8.45 -9.53 39.16
C ARG A 20 -9.93 -9.24 38.96
N GLU A 21 -10.35 -8.02 39.27
CA GLU A 21 -11.75 -7.57 39.21
C GLU A 21 -12.18 -7.24 37.77
N TYR A 22 -11.29 -6.65 36.97
CA TYR A 22 -11.54 -6.21 35.59
C TYR A 22 -10.81 -7.07 34.53
N SER A 23 -10.48 -8.32 34.85
CA SER A 23 -9.78 -9.25 33.95
C SER A 23 -10.43 -9.36 32.57
N ARG A 24 -11.77 -9.45 32.50
CA ARG A 24 -12.53 -9.54 31.24
C ARG A 24 -12.41 -8.29 30.37
N PRO A 25 -12.76 -7.07 30.81
CA PRO A 25 -12.64 -5.88 29.97
C PRO A 25 -11.18 -5.56 29.60
N VAL A 26 -10.21 -5.85 30.47
CA VAL A 26 -8.79 -5.70 30.15
C VAL A 26 -8.35 -6.68 29.06
N PHE A 27 -8.81 -7.93 29.13
CA PHE A 27 -8.56 -8.91 28.08
C PHE A 27 -9.19 -8.50 26.73
N ILE A 28 -10.47 -8.08 26.75
CA ILE A 28 -11.19 -7.65 25.54
C ILE A 28 -10.51 -6.44 24.91
N SER A 29 -10.16 -5.43 25.71
CA SER A 29 -9.45 -4.24 25.20
C SER A 29 -8.08 -4.60 24.63
N GLY A 30 -7.31 -5.46 25.30
CA GLY A 30 -6.04 -5.97 24.78
C GLY A 30 -6.20 -6.70 23.44
N LEU A 31 -7.27 -7.49 23.29
CA LEU A 31 -7.56 -8.23 22.05
C LEU A 31 -7.95 -7.28 20.90
N ILE A 32 -8.72 -6.23 21.19
CA ILE A 32 -9.03 -5.17 20.22
C ILE A 32 -7.75 -4.45 19.77
N PHE A 33 -6.87 -4.08 20.71
CA PHE A 33 -5.59 -3.46 20.36
C PHE A 33 -4.70 -4.37 19.51
N ALA A 34 -4.65 -5.67 19.84
CA ALA A 34 -3.91 -6.65 19.05
C ALA A 34 -4.46 -6.79 17.61
N LEU A 35 -5.78 -6.79 17.44
CA LEU A 35 -6.42 -6.84 16.12
C LEU A 35 -6.13 -5.58 15.29
N ILE A 36 -6.23 -4.39 15.90
CA ILE A 36 -5.92 -3.13 15.21
C ILE A 36 -4.44 -3.10 14.79
N TRP A 37 -3.55 -3.54 15.68
CA TRP A 37 -2.12 -3.63 15.37
C TRP A 37 -1.84 -4.60 14.23
N GLY A 38 -2.44 -5.79 14.26
CA GLY A 38 -2.32 -6.79 13.19
C GLY A 38 -2.83 -6.27 11.85
N LEU A 39 -3.98 -5.58 11.84
CA LEU A 39 -4.52 -4.94 10.63
C LEU A 39 -3.60 -3.86 10.07
N TRP A 40 -2.97 -3.06 10.94
CA TRP A 40 -2.03 -2.04 10.50
C TRP A 40 -0.78 -2.66 9.85
N VAL A 41 -0.17 -3.66 10.50
CA VAL A 41 0.99 -4.37 9.94
C VAL A 41 0.63 -5.01 8.60
N PHE A 42 -0.51 -5.69 8.51
CA PHE A 42 -0.99 -6.28 7.26
C PHE A 42 -1.20 -5.23 6.16
N TYR A 43 -1.82 -4.09 6.47
CA TYR A 43 -2.05 -3.01 5.51
C TYR A 43 -0.72 -2.44 5.00
N LYS A 44 0.23 -2.19 5.90
CA LYS A 44 1.52 -1.62 5.55
C LYS A 44 2.34 -2.60 4.70
N ASP A 45 2.41 -3.86 5.09
CA ASP A 45 3.39 -4.78 4.49
C ASP A 45 2.82 -5.56 3.30
N ALA A 46 1.54 -5.94 3.33
CA ALA A 46 0.94 -6.72 2.25
C ALA A 46 0.15 -5.85 1.27
N TYR A 47 -0.74 -4.98 1.78
CA TYR A 47 -1.65 -4.23 0.91
C TYR A 47 -0.93 -3.13 0.12
N SER A 48 -0.07 -2.34 0.78
CA SER A 48 0.66 -1.26 0.10
C SER A 48 1.58 -1.76 -1.00
N VAL A 49 2.35 -2.81 -0.73
CA VAL A 49 3.29 -3.42 -1.69
C VAL A 49 2.55 -3.98 -2.90
N THR A 50 1.41 -4.64 -2.69
CA THR A 50 0.59 -5.18 -3.77
C THR A 50 -0.01 -4.06 -4.62
N LYS A 51 -0.44 -2.95 -3.99
CA LYS A 51 -0.97 -1.79 -4.68
C LYS A 51 0.10 -1.10 -5.54
N ASP A 52 1.29 -0.87 -5.00
CA ASP A 52 2.40 -0.24 -5.73
C ASP A 52 2.81 -1.10 -6.94
N THR A 53 2.90 -2.41 -6.75
CA THR A 53 3.23 -3.35 -7.84
C THR A 53 2.15 -3.36 -8.92
N TYR A 54 0.88 -3.29 -8.52
CA TYR A 54 -0.25 -3.23 -9.46
C TYR A 54 -0.26 -1.93 -10.27
N GLU A 55 -0.01 -0.79 -9.64
CA GLU A 55 0.06 0.51 -10.33
C GLU A 55 1.19 0.55 -11.38
N VAL A 56 2.36 -0.03 -11.07
CA VAL A 56 3.47 -0.16 -12.02
C VAL A 56 3.05 -1.03 -13.22
N PHE A 57 2.48 -2.21 -12.97
CA PHE A 57 2.04 -3.12 -14.04
C PHE A 57 0.99 -2.49 -14.96
N VAL A 58 0.02 -1.77 -14.41
CA VAL A 58 -1.01 -1.07 -15.20
C VAL A 58 -0.39 0.05 -16.03
N THR A 59 0.59 0.77 -15.48
CA THR A 59 1.28 1.85 -16.20
C THR A 59 2.09 1.31 -17.37
N ASP A 60 2.89 0.27 -17.15
CA ASP A 60 3.68 -0.39 -18.19
C ASP A 60 2.78 -0.95 -19.30
N ARG A 61 1.66 -1.58 -18.93
CA ARG A 61 0.68 -2.07 -19.90
C ARG A 61 0.11 -0.96 -20.76
N LYS A 62 -0.25 0.20 -20.17
CA LYS A 62 -0.76 1.36 -20.93
C LYS A 62 0.28 1.95 -21.87
N VAL A 63 1.55 1.99 -21.46
CA VAL A 63 2.65 2.46 -22.33
C VAL A 63 2.83 1.51 -23.51
N ASN A 64 2.80 0.20 -23.27
CA ASN A 64 2.89 -0.81 -24.34
C ASN A 64 1.69 -0.76 -25.29
N GLU A 65 0.46 -0.65 -24.77
CA GLU A 65 -0.75 -0.49 -25.59
C GLU A 65 -0.65 0.76 -26.48
N LYS A 66 -0.16 1.89 -25.93
CA LYS A 66 0.07 3.10 -26.70
C LYS A 66 1.11 2.89 -27.80
N LEU A 67 2.25 2.25 -27.48
CA LEU A 67 3.31 1.98 -28.45
C LEU A 67 2.81 1.11 -29.61
N VAL A 68 2.01 0.07 -29.31
CA VAL A 68 1.40 -0.80 -30.31
C VAL A 68 0.42 -0.01 -31.19
N ASN A 69 -0.43 0.82 -30.59
CA ASN A 69 -1.37 1.67 -31.36
C ASN A 69 -0.64 2.68 -32.26
N ASP A 70 0.45 3.27 -31.78
CA ASP A 70 1.28 4.20 -32.56
C ASP A 70 1.95 3.47 -33.73
N MET A 71 2.44 2.23 -33.52
CA MET A 71 2.98 1.37 -34.59
C MET A 71 1.93 1.01 -35.63
N VAL A 72 0.75 0.55 -35.21
CA VAL A 72 -0.35 0.19 -36.12
C VAL A 72 -0.77 1.41 -36.93
N THR A 73 -0.97 2.56 -36.28
CA THR A 73 -1.33 3.82 -36.95
C THR A 73 -0.29 4.23 -37.98
N TYR A 74 1.00 4.05 -37.67
CA TYR A 74 2.07 4.32 -38.60
C TYR A 74 2.04 3.38 -39.81
N ILE A 75 1.90 2.07 -39.58
CA ILE A 75 1.80 1.08 -40.66
C ILE A 75 0.60 1.41 -41.57
N ASP A 76 -0.56 1.73 -41.00
CA ASP A 76 -1.76 2.10 -41.76
C ASP A 76 -1.56 3.39 -42.57
N LYS A 77 -0.86 4.39 -42.00
CA LYS A 77 -0.49 5.61 -42.74
C LYS A 77 0.48 5.33 -43.89
N GLN A 78 1.42 4.40 -43.71
CA GLN A 78 2.36 4.01 -44.77
C GLN A 78 1.68 3.15 -45.86
N GLY A 79 0.79 2.24 -45.46
CA GLY A 79 -0.02 1.44 -46.39
C GLY A 79 -0.98 2.28 -47.24
N SER A 80 -1.52 3.36 -46.67
CA SER A 80 -2.42 4.29 -47.39
C SER A 80 -1.70 5.31 -48.28
N THR A 81 -0.37 5.47 -48.17
CA THR A 81 0.42 6.45 -48.96
C THR A 81 1.21 5.85 -50.13
N GLY A 82 0.99 4.58 -50.48
CA GLY A 82 1.47 4.02 -51.76
C GLY A 82 2.94 3.61 -51.78
N GLY A 83 3.35 2.74 -50.86
CA GLY A 83 4.53 1.89 -51.03
C GLY A 83 5.90 2.58 -50.95
N VAL A 84 5.98 3.81 -50.44
CA VAL A 84 7.27 4.48 -50.21
C VAL A 84 7.77 4.12 -48.81
N ALA A 85 8.97 3.52 -48.72
CA ALA A 85 9.57 3.17 -47.43
C ALA A 85 9.78 4.44 -46.58
N PRO A 86 9.48 4.37 -45.27
CA PRO A 86 9.58 5.55 -44.42
C PRO A 86 11.03 6.01 -44.28
N THR A 87 11.26 7.30 -44.55
CA THR A 87 12.58 7.95 -44.47
C THR A 87 12.93 8.43 -43.05
N GLN A 88 12.03 8.30 -42.09
CA GLN A 88 12.25 8.71 -40.70
C GLN A 88 11.79 7.61 -39.73
N ASN A 89 12.70 7.24 -38.83
CA ASN A 89 12.46 6.28 -37.75
C ASN A 89 11.70 6.99 -36.61
N LEU A 90 10.47 6.55 -36.32
CA LEU A 90 9.64 7.13 -35.25
C LEU A 90 10.16 6.87 -33.83
N PHE A 91 11.15 6.00 -33.67
CA PHE A 91 11.70 5.62 -32.35
C PHE A 91 13.05 6.28 -32.04
N VAL A 92 13.57 7.09 -32.94
CA VAL A 92 14.78 7.89 -32.71
C VAL A 92 14.33 9.35 -32.59
N LYS A 93 14.44 9.90 -31.38
CA LYS A 93 14.24 11.33 -31.12
C LYS A 93 15.39 12.14 -31.71
#